data_AF-A0A933ANZ3-F1
#
_entry.id   AF-A0A933ANZ3-F1
#
_cell.length_a   1.000
_cell.length_b   1.000
_cell.length_c   1.000
_cell.angle_alpha   90.00
_cell.angle_beta   90.00
_cell.angle_gamma   90.00
#
_symmetry.space_group_name_H-M   'P 1'
#
loop_
_entity.id
_entity.type
_entity.pdbx_description
1 polymer ?
#
loop_
_entity_poly.entity_id
_entity_poly.type
_entity_poly.pdbx_seq_one_letter_code
_entity_poly.pdbx_strand_id
1 'polypeptide(L)'
;MRPTAIQISKSRRVLVIPWDDGHLSEYPFDGLRAACPCVTCRGGHEAMGAPPDPNVFALAPQQTYELAGADLVGNYALQPLWEDGHHYGLYTWDYLRGLCPCAECRARRGGRPTGAG
;
A
#
# COMPACT_ATOMS: atom_id res chain seq x y z
N MET A 1 11.59 -10.23 1.39
CA MET A 1 10.34 -10.47 0.66
C MET A 1 10.44 -9.80 -0.71
N ARG A 2 9.99 -10.47 -1.76
CA ARG A 2 9.97 -9.92 -3.11
C ARG A 2 8.67 -10.31 -3.82
N PRO A 3 8.11 -9.42 -4.66
CA PRO A 3 6.98 -9.79 -5.49
C PRO A 3 7.43 -10.79 -6.57
N THR A 4 6.60 -11.80 -6.84
CA THR A 4 6.80 -12.71 -7.98
C THR A 4 6.09 -12.20 -9.23
N ALA A 5 5.04 -11.40 -9.06
CA ALA A 5 4.37 -10.67 -10.12
C ALA A 5 3.70 -9.40 -9.56
N ILE A 6 3.36 -8.48 -10.45
CA ILE A 6 2.53 -7.30 -10.16
C ILE A 6 1.33 -7.35 -11.11
N GLN A 7 0.12 -7.43 -10.56
CA GLN A 7 -1.10 -7.59 -11.35
C GLN A 7 -2.09 -6.46 -11.03
N ILE A 8 -2.53 -5.73 -12.05
CA ILE A 8 -3.50 -4.64 -11.90
C ILE A 8 -4.84 -5.13 -12.44
N SER A 9 -5.83 -5.31 -11.56
CA SER A 9 -7.18 -5.68 -11.94
C SER A 9 -8.08 -4.44 -11.93
N LYS A 10 -8.24 -3.79 -13.08
CA LYS A 10 -9.10 -2.60 -13.22
C LYS A 10 -10.57 -2.89 -12.93
N SER A 11 -11.09 -4.04 -13.38
CA SER A 11 -12.49 -4.43 -13.14
C SER A 11 -12.81 -4.62 -11.65
N ARG A 12 -11.87 -5.16 -10.87
CA ARG A 12 -11.99 -5.31 -9.41
C ARG A 12 -11.47 -4.11 -8.64
N ARG A 13 -10.81 -3.15 -9.30
CA ARG A 13 -10.13 -1.97 -8.71
C ARG A 13 -9.13 -2.36 -7.61
N VAL A 14 -8.34 -3.40 -7.87
CA VAL A 14 -7.33 -3.92 -6.94
C VAL A 14 -5.97 -4.14 -7.61
N LEU A 15 -4.92 -3.84 -6.86
CA LEU A 15 -3.54 -4.24 -7.14
C LEU A 15 -3.27 -5.57 -6.42
N VAL A 16 -2.91 -6.60 -7.17
CA VAL A 16 -2.63 -7.93 -6.64
C VAL A 16 -1.13 -8.20 -6.74
N ILE A 17 -0.53 -8.62 -5.62
CA ILE A 17 0.88 -8.95 -5.51
C ILE A 17 1.02 -10.33 -4.85
N PRO A 18 1.36 -11.38 -5.61
CA PRO A 18 1.92 -12.61 -5.06
C PRO A 18 3.38 -12.42 -4.63
N TRP A 19 3.75 -13.03 -3.51
CA TRP A 19 5.05 -12.89 -2.88
C TRP A 19 5.84 -14.20 -2.94
N ASP A 20 7.16 -14.10 -2.81
CA ASP A 20 8.10 -15.23 -2.83
C ASP A 20 7.96 -16.18 -1.63
N ASP A 21 7.33 -15.72 -0.54
CA ASP A 21 6.96 -16.52 0.64
C ASP A 21 5.62 -17.27 0.49
N GLY A 22 4.99 -17.19 -0.69
CA GLY A 22 3.69 -17.79 -0.97
C GLY A 22 2.49 -16.96 -0.50
N HIS A 23 2.71 -15.79 0.11
CA HIS A 23 1.63 -14.90 0.49
C HIS A 23 1.01 -14.21 -0.73
N LEU A 24 -0.27 -13.85 -0.65
CA LEU A 24 -0.96 -13.06 -1.66
C LEU A 24 -1.52 -11.78 -1.03
N SER A 25 -1.31 -10.64 -1.66
CA SER A 25 -1.94 -9.39 -1.22
C SER A 25 -2.73 -8.72 -2.30
N GLU A 26 -3.92 -8.27 -1.91
CA GLU A 26 -4.80 -7.48 -2.75
C GLU A 26 -4.99 -6.12 -2.08
N TYR A 27 -4.65 -5.05 -2.79
CA TYR A 27 -4.78 -3.68 -2.33
C TYR A 27 -5.85 -2.97 -3.15
N PRO A 28 -7.01 -2.61 -2.56
CA PRO A 28 -7.97 -1.72 -3.20
C PRO A 28 -7.30 -0.40 -3.59
N PHE A 29 -7.57 0.08 -4.81
CA PHE A 29 -6.94 1.30 -5.34
C PHE A 29 -7.13 2.49 -4.41
N ASP A 30 -8.33 2.69 -3.88
CA ASP A 30 -8.63 3.85 -3.03
C ASP A 30 -7.82 3.82 -1.72
N GLY A 31 -7.75 2.64 -1.08
CA GLY A 31 -6.95 2.45 0.12
C GLY A 31 -5.45 2.56 -0.16
N LEU A 32 -4.99 2.07 -1.32
CA LEU A 32 -3.60 2.21 -1.74
C LEU A 32 -3.23 3.68 -1.93
N ARG A 33 -4.10 4.48 -2.59
CA ARG A 33 -3.90 5.91 -2.79
C ARG A 33 -3.91 6.70 -1.48
N ALA A 34 -4.83 6.36 -0.58
CA ALA A 34 -4.91 6.96 0.75
C ALA A 34 -3.66 6.64 1.59
N ALA A 35 -3.07 5.47 1.37
CA ALA A 35 -1.80 5.06 1.99
C ALA A 35 -0.56 5.56 1.23
N CYS A 36 -0.64 6.60 0.41
CA CYS A 36 0.52 7.07 -0.35
C CYS A 36 1.64 7.56 0.58
N PRO A 37 2.90 7.09 0.42
CA PRO A 37 4.01 7.47 1.28
C PRO A 37 4.70 8.78 0.86
N CYS A 38 4.22 9.48 -0.18
CA CYS A 38 4.87 10.71 -0.64
C CYS A 38 4.64 11.88 0.33
N VAL A 39 5.57 12.84 0.33
CA VAL A 39 5.55 14.02 1.21
C VAL A 39 4.24 14.80 1.14
N THR A 40 3.68 14.96 -0.07
CA THR A 40 2.45 15.71 -0.29
C THR A 40 1.24 15.01 0.34
N CYS A 41 1.17 13.69 0.25
CA CYS A 41 0.09 12.92 0.86
C CYS A 41 0.26 12.74 2.37
N ARG A 42 1.51 12.73 2.86
CA ARG A 42 1.81 12.63 4.30
C ARG A 42 1.73 13.98 5.04
N GLY A 43 1.67 15.10 4.31
CA GLY A 43 1.47 16.42 4.90
C GLY A 43 2.75 17.07 5.45
N GLY A 44 3.93 16.64 4.99
CA GLY A 44 5.22 17.20 5.44
C GLY A 44 6.34 16.16 5.50
N HIS A 45 7.57 16.64 5.61
CA HIS A 45 8.75 15.77 5.72
C HIS A 45 8.77 15.07 7.09
N GLU A 46 8.27 15.75 8.12
CA GLU A 46 8.14 15.26 9.50
C GLU A 46 7.20 14.05 9.64
N ALA A 47 6.26 13.90 8.71
CA ALA A 47 5.32 12.78 8.68
C ALA A 47 5.79 11.63 7.76
N MET A 48 6.90 11.82 7.04
CA MET A 48 7.51 10.76 6.25
C MET A 48 8.15 9.73 7.19
N GLY A 49 7.80 8.46 7.01
CA GLY A 49 8.26 7.35 7.85
C GLY A 49 7.28 6.91 8.94
N ALA A 50 6.22 7.68 9.21
CA ALA A 50 5.13 7.21 10.06
C ALA A 50 4.43 6.01 9.41
N PRO A 51 4.14 4.93 10.16
CA PRO A 51 3.38 3.82 9.62
C PRO A 51 2.04 4.33 9.08
N PRO A 52 1.56 3.79 7.94
CA PRO A 52 0.23 4.14 7.44
C PRO A 52 -0.83 3.79 8.48
N ASP A 53 -1.94 4.53 8.47
CA ASP A 53 -3.08 4.22 9.33
C ASP A 53 -3.46 2.74 9.15
N PRO A 54 -3.44 1.92 10.23
CA PRO A 54 -3.79 0.50 10.14
C PRO A 54 -5.22 0.25 9.62
N ASN A 55 -6.07 1.27 9.68
CA ASN A 55 -7.45 1.28 9.21
C ASN A 55 -7.63 1.94 7.83
N VAL A 56 -6.56 2.27 7.10
CA VAL A 56 -6.64 2.93 5.79
C VAL A 56 -7.49 2.16 4.75
N PHE A 57 -7.65 0.85 4.92
CA PHE A 57 -8.53 0.01 4.09
C PHE A 57 -9.89 -0.32 4.73
N ALA A 58 -10.12 0.10 5.97
CA ALA A 58 -11.38 -0.09 6.69
C ALA A 58 -12.30 1.14 6.58
N LEU A 59 -11.72 2.31 6.30
CA LEU A 59 -12.48 3.54 6.09
C LEU A 59 -13.10 3.54 4.68
N ALA A 60 -14.33 4.06 4.59
CA ALA A 60 -14.95 4.29 3.30
C ALA A 60 -14.11 5.31 2.51
N PRO A 61 -13.84 5.05 1.23
CA PRO A 61 -13.02 5.95 0.43
C PRO A 61 -13.76 7.28 0.25
N GLN A 62 -13.08 8.39 0.56
CA GLN A 62 -13.61 9.74 0.34
C GLN A 62 -13.65 10.09 -1.15
N GLN A 63 -12.79 9.45 -1.94
CA GLN A 63 -12.66 9.62 -3.38
C GLN A 63 -12.29 8.28 -4.03
N THR A 64 -12.71 8.13 -5.28
CA THR A 64 -12.43 6.97 -6.13
C THR A 64 -11.22 7.27 -7.00
N TYR A 65 -10.23 6.38 -7.02
CA TYR A 65 -9.03 6.50 -7.85
C TYR A 65 -8.86 5.31 -8.78
N GLU A 66 -8.25 5.56 -9.93
CA GLU A 66 -7.92 4.55 -10.94
C GLU A 66 -6.42 4.49 -11.20
N LEU A 67 -5.91 3.26 -11.31
CA LEU A 67 -4.52 3.00 -11.67
C LEU A 67 -4.39 2.97 -13.20
N ALA A 68 -3.61 3.90 -13.74
CA ALA A 68 -3.21 3.87 -15.14
C ALA A 68 -2.21 2.75 -15.39
N GLY A 69 -1.26 2.56 -14.46
CA GLY A 69 -0.20 1.56 -14.52
C GLY A 69 0.64 1.56 -13.25
N ALA A 70 1.78 0.86 -13.28
CA ALA A 70 2.78 0.92 -12.22
C ALA A 70 4.15 0.54 -12.75
N ASP A 71 5.17 1.26 -12.29
CA ASP A 71 6.57 1.02 -12.66
C ASP A 71 7.35 0.37 -11.51
N LEU A 72 8.28 -0.52 -11.85
CA LEU A 72 9.25 -1.04 -10.89
C LEU A 72 10.39 -0.03 -10.74
N VAL A 73 10.67 0.34 -9.50
CA VAL A 73 11.79 1.21 -9.17
C VAL A 73 12.92 0.35 -8.61
N GLY A 74 13.86 0.05 -9.49
CA GLY A 74 14.93 -0.90 -9.22
C GLY A 74 14.36 -2.25 -8.74
N ASN A 75 14.93 -2.78 -7.66
CA ASN A 75 14.51 -4.05 -7.08
C ASN A 75 13.83 -3.91 -5.70
N TYR A 76 13.39 -2.70 -5.31
CA TYR A 76 12.97 -2.44 -3.93
C TYR A 76 11.58 -1.78 -3.78
N ALA A 77 11.02 -1.20 -4.84
CA ALA A 77 9.76 -0.47 -4.75
C ALA A 77 8.93 -0.50 -6.04
N LEU A 78 7.64 -0.20 -5.86
CA LEU A 78 6.67 0.07 -6.91
C LEU A 78 6.33 1.56 -6.91
N GLN A 79 6.20 2.13 -8.10
CA GLN A 79 5.68 3.48 -8.33
C GLN A 79 4.35 3.37 -9.08
N PRO A 80 3.20 3.48 -8.40
CA PRO A 80 1.91 3.50 -9.06
C PRO A 80 1.72 4.78 -9.88
N LEU A 81 1.20 4.62 -11.09
CA LEU A 81 0.83 5.71 -11.99
C LEU A 81 -0.69 5.85 -11.96
N TRP A 82 -1.17 6.98 -11.48
CA TRP A 82 -2.60 7.24 -11.28
C TRP A 82 -3.19 8.05 -12.43
N GLU A 83 -4.48 7.83 -12.73
CA GLU A 83 -5.18 8.59 -13.77
C GLU A 83 -5.37 10.08 -13.41
N ASP A 84 -5.29 10.44 -12.12
CA ASP A 84 -5.28 11.83 -11.63
C ASP A 84 -3.93 12.54 -11.87
N GLY A 85 -2.97 11.85 -12.50
CA GLY A 85 -1.61 12.35 -12.75
C GLY A 85 -0.65 12.17 -11.57
N HIS A 86 -1.10 11.62 -10.43
CA HIS A 86 -0.22 11.34 -9.30
C HIS A 86 0.75 10.19 -9.65
N HIS A 87 2.02 10.36 -9.32
CA HIS A 87 3.06 9.33 -9.55
C HIS A 87 4.24 9.48 -8.58
N TYR A 88 4.11 10.25 -7.51
CA TYR A 88 5.24 10.57 -6.61
C TYR A 88 5.41 9.56 -5.47
N GLY A 89 4.48 8.62 -5.31
CA GLY A 89 4.51 7.61 -4.25
C GLY A 89 5.42 6.44 -4.61
N LEU A 90 6.49 6.23 -3.81
CA LEU A 90 7.35 5.05 -3.88
C LEU A 90 6.97 4.07 -2.78
N TYR A 91 6.37 2.95 -3.17
CA TYR A 91 5.89 1.93 -2.27
C TYR A 91 6.93 0.82 -2.20
N THR A 92 7.76 0.81 -1.15
CA THR A 92 8.73 -0.26 -0.96
C THR A 92 8.06 -1.61 -0.73
N TRP A 93 8.74 -2.71 -1.02
CA TRP A 93 8.20 -4.05 -0.79
C TRP A 93 7.82 -4.27 0.67
N ASP A 94 8.68 -3.86 1.60
CA ASP A 94 8.41 -3.95 3.04
C ASP A 94 7.21 -3.08 3.44
N TYR A 95 7.05 -1.90 2.83
CA TYR A 95 5.91 -1.02 3.07
C TYR A 95 4.60 -1.69 2.61
N LEU A 96 4.55 -2.17 1.37
CA LEU A 96 3.38 -2.88 0.84
C LEU A 96 3.03 -4.08 1.71
N ARG A 97 4.03 -4.84 2.14
CA ARG A 97 3.83 -6.01 2.98
C ARG A 97 3.31 -5.69 4.37
N GLY A 98 3.92 -4.70 5.01
CA GLY A 98 3.44 -4.13 6.27
C GLY A 98 2.02 -3.59 6.15
N LEU A 99 1.63 -3.11 4.97
CA LEU A 99 0.32 -2.55 4.67
C LEU A 99 -0.74 -3.59 4.26
N CYS A 100 -0.40 -4.87 4.10
CA CYS A 100 -1.33 -5.88 3.58
C CYS A 100 -2.69 -5.90 4.29
N PRO A 101 -3.83 -5.75 3.59
CA PRO A 101 -5.14 -5.66 4.21
C PRO A 101 -5.78 -7.02 4.54
N CYS A 102 -5.11 -8.15 4.33
CA CYS A 102 -5.71 -9.44 4.68
C CYS A 102 -5.96 -9.54 6.20
N ALA A 103 -6.95 -10.34 6.60
CA ALA A 103 -7.36 -10.46 8.00
C ALA A 103 -6.20 -10.93 8.90
N GLU A 104 -5.38 -11.85 8.41
CA GLU A 104 -4.21 -12.36 9.12
C GLU A 104 -3.19 -11.24 9.41
N CYS A 105 -2.78 -10.48 8.39
CA CYS A 105 -1.83 -9.39 8.58
C CYS A 105 -2.42 -8.26 9.46
N ARG A 106 -3.71 -7.98 9.36
CA ARG A 106 -4.40 -7.03 10.25
C ARG A 106 -4.36 -7.49 11.71
N ALA A 107 -4.68 -8.76 11.98
CA ALA A 107 -4.63 -9.32 13.32
C ALA A 107 -3.22 -9.27 13.91
N ARG A 108 -2.19 -9.61 13.11
CA ARG A 108 -0.77 -9.52 13.53
C ARG A 108 -0.35 -8.09 13.89
N ARG A 109 -0.87 -7.08 13.19
CA ARG A 109 -0.59 -5.65 13.49
C ARG A 109 -1.31 -5.16 14.75
N GLY A 110 -2.55 -5.59 14.97
CA GLY A 110 -3.34 -5.21 16.15
C GLY A 110 -2.96 -5.93 17.44
N GLY A 111 -2.19 -7.02 17.35
CA GLY A 111 -1.86 -7.90 18.48
C GLY A 111 -0.65 -7.51 19.34
N ARG A 112 -0.05 -6.33 19.18
CA ARG A 112 1.04 -5.90 20.08
C ARG A 112 0.44 -5.20 21.30
N PRO A 113 0.51 -5.76 22.53
CA PRO A 113 0.26 -4.96 23.72
C PRO A 113 1.29 -3.82 23.75
N THR A 114 0.81 -2.60 23.91
CA THR A 114 1.60 -1.46 24.35
C THR A 114 2.21 -1.81 25.70
N GLY A 115 3.42 -2.38 25.69
CA GLY A 115 4.23 -2.55 26.87
C GLY A 115 4.64 -1.17 27.39
N ALA A 116 3.90 -0.67 28.37
CA ALA A 116 4.37 0.34 29.29
C ALA A 116 5.56 -0.24 30.07
N GLY A 117 6.66 0.50 30.11
CA GLY A 117 7.79 0.32 31.00
C GLY A 117 8.14 1.68 31.60
#